data_AF-A0A7S1LVX5-F1
#
_entry.id   AF-A0A7S1LVX5-F1
#
_cell.length_a   1.000
_cell.length_b   1.000
_cell.length_c   1.000
_cell.angle_alpha   90.00
_cell.angle_beta   90.00
_cell.angle_gamma   90.00
#
_symmetry.space_group_name_H-M   'P 1'
#
loop_
_entity.id
_entity.type
_entity.pdbx_description
1 polymer ?
#
loop_
_entity_poly.entity_id
_entity_poly.type
_entity_poly.pdbx_seq_one_letter_code
_entity_poly.pdbx_strand_id
1 'polypeptide(L)'
;TVYTQIGVNTNIFSPKGCTVKDLEKHVKDEDKAKLADVKTLVTFVGKFADWKRLDAVLYAAAEYEKEFPNLGTAIVGHGPPEAVELYEGIAKKLELKRAFFLGPKDQDVLAELFSMSE
;
A
#
# COMPACT_ATOMS: atom_id res chain seq x y z
N THR A 1 8.96 7.53 33.81
CA THR A 1 8.20 7.62 32.56
C THR A 1 9.18 7.72 31.42
N VAL A 2 9.47 6.59 30.76
CA VAL A 2 10.39 6.57 29.62
C VAL A 2 9.63 7.15 28.44
N TYR A 3 10.05 8.31 27.96
CA TYR A 3 9.57 8.82 26.67
C TYR A 3 10.01 7.83 25.61
N THR A 4 9.05 7.13 25.01
CA THR A 4 9.25 6.34 23.80
C THR A 4 9.90 7.25 22.77
N GLN A 5 11.03 6.83 22.21
CA GLN A 5 11.89 7.66 21.37
C GLN A 5 11.06 8.37 20.28
N ILE A 6 11.06 9.70 20.33
CA ILE A 6 10.55 10.54 19.25
C ILE A 6 11.56 10.42 18.12
N GLY A 7 11.27 9.60 17.11
CA GLY A 7 12.17 9.39 15.98
C GLY A 7 11.79 8.18 15.14
N VAL A 8 12.35 8.12 13.93
CA VAL A 8 12.28 6.95 13.05
C VAL A 8 13.58 6.17 13.21
N ASN A 9 13.51 4.84 13.30
CA ASN A 9 14.72 4.01 13.30
C ASN A 9 15.33 3.98 11.89
N THR A 10 16.32 4.83 11.64
CA THR A 10 16.99 4.97 10.34
C THR A 10 17.83 3.76 9.94
N ASN A 11 18.12 2.83 10.87
CA ASN A 11 18.75 1.55 10.52
C ASN A 11 17.76 0.61 9.84
N ILE A 12 16.47 0.74 10.16
CA ILE A 12 15.39 -0.05 9.56
C ILE A 12 14.83 0.69 8.34
N PHE A 13 14.46 1.96 8.51
CA PHE A 13 13.94 2.83 7.45
C PHE A 13 15.07 3.61 6.80
N SER A 14 15.64 3.02 5.76
CA SER A 14 16.62 3.64 4.86
C SER A 14 16.30 3.22 3.42
N PRO A 15 16.75 3.96 2.39
CA PRO A 15 16.59 3.55 1.00
C PRO A 15 17.33 2.22 0.77
N LYS A 16 16.58 1.12 0.73
CA LYS A 16 17.11 -0.24 0.55
C LYS A 16 17.31 -0.61 -0.94
N GLY A 17 16.93 0.27 -1.88
CA GLY A 17 17.06 0.03 -3.32
C GLY A 17 16.13 -1.08 -3.85
N CYS A 18 15.12 -1.45 -3.07
CA CYS A 18 14.09 -2.42 -3.46
C CYS A 18 13.31 -1.90 -4.67
N THR A 19 13.01 -2.76 -5.65
CA THR A 19 12.28 -2.35 -6.85
C THR A 19 10.83 -2.83 -6.77
N VAL A 20 9.92 -2.24 -7.57
CA VAL A 20 8.51 -2.67 -7.68
C VAL A 20 8.34 -4.18 -7.94
N LYS A 21 9.36 -4.86 -8.51
CA LYS A 21 9.38 -6.32 -8.70
C LYS A 21 9.40 -7.12 -7.40
N ASP A 22 9.92 -6.58 -6.30
CA ASP A 22 9.91 -7.26 -5.01
C ASP A 22 8.54 -7.28 -4.34
N LEU A 23 7.58 -6.47 -4.83
CA LEU A 23 6.19 -6.51 -4.38
C LEU A 23 5.51 -7.85 -4.72
N GLU A 24 6.00 -8.59 -5.73
CA GLU A 24 5.50 -9.92 -6.10
C GLU A 24 5.53 -10.91 -4.93
N LYS A 25 6.42 -10.71 -3.94
CA LYS A 25 6.55 -11.56 -2.75
C LYS A 25 5.45 -11.31 -1.71
N HIS A 26 4.79 -10.16 -1.77
CA HIS A 26 3.82 -9.73 -0.76
C HIS A 26 2.38 -9.66 -1.27
N VAL A 27 2.22 -9.67 -2.59
CA VAL A 27 0.93 -9.65 -3.29
C VAL A 27 0.40 -11.07 -3.49
N LYS A 28 -0.92 -11.23 -3.46
CA LYS A 28 -1.60 -12.51 -3.74
C LYS A 28 -1.34 -12.95 -5.19
N ASP A 29 -1.27 -14.25 -5.44
CA ASP A 29 -0.96 -14.80 -6.79
C ASP A 29 -1.91 -14.28 -7.90
N GLU A 30 -3.16 -13.95 -7.55
CA GLU A 30 -4.16 -13.38 -8.48
C GLU A 30 -3.80 -11.96 -8.97
N ASP A 31 -3.02 -11.22 -8.18
CA ASP A 31 -2.64 -9.84 -8.43
C ASP A 31 -1.21 -9.70 -8.98
N LYS A 32 -0.40 -10.77 -8.93
CA LYS A 32 0.94 -10.82 -9.57
C LYS A 32 0.87 -10.51 -11.06
N ALA A 33 -0.17 -10.97 -11.75
CA ALA A 33 -0.38 -10.70 -13.17
C ALA A 33 -0.56 -9.20 -13.47
N LYS A 34 -1.10 -8.44 -12.51
CA LYS A 34 -1.35 -6.99 -12.65
C LYS A 34 -0.13 -6.15 -12.27
N LEU A 35 0.84 -6.75 -11.59
CA LEU A 35 2.09 -6.11 -11.19
C LEU A 35 3.06 -5.93 -12.37
N ALA A 36 2.96 -6.78 -13.40
CA ALA A 36 3.86 -6.76 -14.55
C ALA A 36 3.84 -5.44 -15.34
N ASP A 37 2.70 -4.73 -15.34
CA ASP A 37 2.53 -3.42 -15.98
C ASP A 37 2.84 -2.23 -15.05
N VAL A 38 3.04 -2.47 -13.74
CA VAL A 38 3.24 -1.41 -12.76
C VAL A 38 4.73 -1.06 -12.65
N LYS A 39 5.06 0.18 -13.03
CA LYS A 39 6.42 0.74 -12.95
C LYS A 39 6.62 1.63 -11.73
N THR A 40 5.54 2.24 -11.21
CA THR A 40 5.58 3.17 -10.09
C THR A 40 4.50 2.79 -9.08
N LEU A 41 4.81 2.89 -7.79
CA LEU A 41 3.93 2.42 -6.74
C LEU A 41 3.64 3.52 -5.71
N VAL A 42 2.37 3.71 -5.38
CA VAL A 42 1.93 4.56 -4.28
C VAL A 42 1.63 3.66 -3.08
N THR A 43 2.44 3.78 -2.03
CA THR A 43 2.27 2.97 -0.82
C THR A 43 1.51 3.77 0.24
N PHE A 44 0.37 3.24 0.69
CA PHE A 44 -0.37 3.72 1.85
C PHE A 44 -0.15 2.75 3.02
N VAL A 45 0.32 3.27 4.16
CA VAL A 45 0.52 2.49 5.38
C VAL A 45 -0.30 3.09 6.51
N GLY A 46 -1.29 2.35 7.03
CA GLY A 46 -2.12 2.85 8.11
C GLY A 46 -3.19 1.90 8.60
N LYS A 47 -3.82 2.25 9.73
CA LYS A 47 -5.00 1.53 10.23
C LYS A 47 -6.21 1.85 9.33
N PHE A 48 -7.04 0.86 9.03
CA PHE A 48 -8.27 1.08 8.28
C PHE A 48 -9.31 1.73 9.19
N ALA A 49 -9.40 3.04 9.09
CA ALA A 49 -10.31 3.87 9.86
C ALA A 49 -10.55 5.17 9.10
N ASP A 50 -11.77 5.72 9.18
CA ASP A 50 -12.16 6.93 8.44
C ASP A 50 -11.21 8.11 8.65
N TRP A 51 -10.69 8.30 9.86
CA TRP A 51 -9.77 9.41 10.15
C TRP A 51 -8.45 9.32 9.39
N LYS A 52 -8.08 8.14 8.87
CA LYS A 52 -6.90 7.95 8.01
C LYS A 52 -7.17 8.24 6.54
N ARG A 53 -8.43 8.49 6.17
CA ARG A 53 -8.88 8.89 4.83
C ARG A 53 -8.40 7.96 3.72
N LEU A 54 -8.43 6.65 3.97
CA LEU A 54 -8.13 5.64 2.95
C LEU A 54 -9.12 5.73 1.78
N ASP A 55 -10.35 6.19 2.02
CA ASP A 55 -11.31 6.56 0.99
C ASP A 55 -10.71 7.52 -0.05
N ALA A 56 -10.07 8.61 0.41
CA ALA A 56 -9.49 9.61 -0.48
C ALA A 56 -8.35 9.03 -1.33
N VAL A 57 -7.55 8.12 -0.77
CA VAL A 57 -6.48 7.42 -1.52
C VAL A 57 -7.08 6.51 -2.59
N LEU A 58 -8.17 5.81 -2.29
CA LEU A 58 -8.87 4.96 -3.27
C LEU A 58 -9.50 5.79 -4.40
N TYR A 59 -10.11 6.94 -4.07
CA TYR A 59 -10.64 7.86 -5.09
C TYR A 59 -9.52 8.44 -5.96
N ALA A 60 -8.40 8.85 -5.36
CA ALA A 60 -7.23 9.27 -6.11
C ALA A 60 -6.73 8.14 -7.02
N ALA A 61 -6.71 6.90 -6.52
CA ALA A 61 -6.33 5.73 -7.30
C ALA A 61 -7.18 5.51 -8.54
N ALA A 62 -8.48 5.78 -8.45
CA ALA A 62 -9.37 5.66 -9.59
C ALA A 62 -9.11 6.75 -10.65
N GLU A 63 -8.52 7.87 -10.26
CA GLU A 63 -8.17 8.96 -11.16
C GLU A 63 -6.81 8.72 -11.81
N TYR A 64 -5.76 8.47 -11.02
CA TYR A 64 -4.43 8.26 -11.58
C TYR A 64 -4.28 6.93 -12.32
N GLU A 65 -5.08 5.89 -12.05
CA GLU A 65 -5.04 4.65 -12.83
C GLU A 65 -5.49 4.86 -14.27
N LYS A 66 -6.33 5.88 -14.52
CA LYS A 66 -6.78 6.29 -15.87
C LYS A 66 -5.71 7.08 -16.61
N GLU A 67 -4.99 7.95 -15.92
CA GLU A 67 -3.98 8.83 -16.51
C GLU A 67 -2.61 8.15 -16.62
N PHE A 68 -2.25 7.32 -15.64
CA PHE A 68 -0.99 6.62 -15.53
C PHE A 68 -1.21 5.10 -15.49
N PRO A 69 -1.20 4.44 -16.67
CA PRO A 69 -1.39 3.00 -16.73
C PRO A 69 -0.24 2.19 -16.10
N ASN A 70 0.87 2.84 -15.73
CA ASN A 70 2.00 2.17 -15.10
C ASN A 70 2.05 2.40 -13.58
N LEU A 71 1.02 3.03 -12.99
CA LEU A 71 1.00 3.37 -11.57
C LEU A 71 0.04 2.46 -10.80
N GLY A 72 0.53 1.89 -9.70
CA GLY A 72 -0.22 1.00 -8.83
C GLY A 72 -0.28 1.51 -7.40
N THR A 73 -1.20 0.98 -6.60
CA THR A 73 -1.44 1.41 -5.22
C THR A 73 -1.28 0.23 -4.29
N ALA A 74 -0.34 0.27 -3.34
CA ALA A 74 -0.24 -0.72 -2.28
C ALA A 74 -0.81 -0.19 -0.98
N ILE A 75 -1.77 -0.90 -0.43
CA ILE A 75 -2.46 -0.55 0.80
C ILE A 75 -2.06 -1.55 1.87
N VAL A 76 -1.30 -1.08 2.84
CA VAL A 76 -0.78 -1.86 3.96
C VAL A 76 -1.45 -1.40 5.23
N GLY A 77 -2.08 -2.32 5.93
CA GLY A 77 -2.87 -1.93 7.10
C GLY A 77 -3.69 -3.05 7.69
N HIS A 78 -4.14 -2.81 8.91
CA HIS A 78 -5.14 -3.62 9.57
C HIS A 78 -6.31 -2.75 10.01
N GLY A 79 -7.47 -3.36 10.15
CA GLY A 79 -8.62 -2.73 10.78
C GLY A 79 -9.66 -3.79 11.16
N PRO A 80 -10.78 -3.36 11.76
CA PRO A 80 -11.90 -4.24 11.96
C PRO A 80 -12.39 -4.79 10.60
N PRO A 81 -12.86 -6.04 10.55
CA PRO A 81 -13.29 -6.69 9.31
C PRO A 81 -14.33 -5.85 8.53
N GLU A 82 -15.25 -5.18 9.22
CA GLU A 82 -16.22 -4.27 8.57
C GLU A 82 -15.55 -3.11 7.82
N ALA A 83 -14.47 -2.54 8.37
CA ALA A 83 -13.73 -1.48 7.68
C ALA A 83 -12.97 -2.03 6.47
N VAL A 84 -12.36 -3.21 6.61
CA VAL A 84 -11.69 -3.90 5.49
C VAL A 84 -12.69 -4.12 4.35
N GLU A 85 -13.85 -4.70 4.64
CA GLU A 85 -14.90 -4.92 3.65
C GLU A 85 -15.43 -3.63 3.03
N LEU A 86 -15.54 -2.55 3.80
CA LEU A 86 -15.95 -1.25 3.28
C LEU A 86 -14.94 -0.69 2.28
N TYR A 87 -13.64 -0.71 2.59
CA TYR A 87 -12.60 -0.22 1.69
C TYR A 87 -12.38 -1.12 0.48
N GLU A 88 -12.41 -2.45 0.65
CA GLU A 88 -12.43 -3.39 -0.46
C GLU A 88 -13.67 -3.19 -1.34
N GLY A 89 -14.82 -2.88 -0.73
CA GLY A 89 -16.06 -2.54 -1.43
C GLY A 89 -15.94 -1.26 -2.25
N ILE A 90 -15.29 -0.22 -1.72
CA ILE A 90 -15.00 1.01 -2.46
C ILE A 90 -14.06 0.72 -3.63
N ALA A 91 -12.99 -0.05 -3.41
CA ALA A 91 -12.07 -0.44 -4.47
C ALA A 91 -12.76 -1.22 -5.60
N LYS A 92 -13.67 -2.15 -5.25
CA LYS A 92 -14.50 -2.88 -6.21
C LYS A 92 -15.47 -1.96 -6.96
N LYS A 93 -16.13 -1.02 -6.27
CA LYS A 93 -17.04 -0.04 -6.89
C LYS A 93 -16.32 0.89 -7.87
N LEU A 94 -15.07 1.23 -7.57
CA LEU A 94 -14.20 2.04 -8.42
C LEU A 94 -13.52 1.20 -9.52
N GLU A 95 -13.77 -0.11 -9.57
CA GLU A 95 -13.16 -1.07 -10.49
C GLU A 95 -11.63 -0.98 -10.53
N LEU A 96 -11.01 -0.67 -9.38
CA LEU A 96 -9.56 -0.52 -9.27
C LEU A 96 -8.88 -1.84 -9.60
N LYS A 97 -8.14 -1.87 -10.71
CA LYS A 97 -7.44 -3.08 -11.13
C LYS A 97 -6.11 -3.20 -10.42
N ARG A 98 -5.44 -2.09 -10.11
CA ARG A 98 -4.07 -2.04 -9.59
C ARG A 98 -4.00 -1.55 -8.13
N ALA A 99 -5.05 -1.80 -7.35
CA ALA A 99 -5.06 -1.59 -5.90
C ALA A 99 -4.79 -2.91 -5.17
N PHE A 100 -3.67 -2.97 -4.45
CA PHE A 100 -3.19 -4.17 -3.77
C PHE A 100 -3.37 -4.04 -2.27
N PHE A 101 -4.28 -4.81 -1.69
CA PHE A 101 -4.48 -4.88 -0.24
C PHE A 101 -3.52 -5.95 0.35
N LEU A 102 -2.43 -5.48 0.97
CA LEU A 102 -1.34 -6.34 1.48
C LEU A 102 -1.57 -6.82 2.93
N GLY A 103 -2.55 -6.26 3.63
CA GLY A 103 -2.83 -6.54 5.04
C GLY A 103 -1.76 -5.98 5.99
N PRO A 104 -1.76 -6.37 7.27
CA PRO A 104 -0.72 -5.99 8.21
C PRO A 104 0.62 -6.64 7.85
N LYS A 105 1.69 -5.83 7.85
CA LYS A 105 3.07 -6.28 7.64
C LYS A 105 3.98 -5.79 8.76
N ASP A 106 5.03 -6.54 9.04
CA ASP A 106 6.08 -6.19 9.99
C ASP A 106 6.90 -4.98 9.52
N GLN A 107 7.59 -4.34 10.47
CA GLN A 107 8.37 -3.12 10.20
C GLN A 107 9.45 -3.29 9.14
N ASP A 108 10.08 -4.47 9.04
CA ASP A 108 11.13 -4.71 8.05
C ASP A 108 10.55 -4.73 6.62
N VAL A 109 9.41 -5.40 6.45
CA VAL A 109 8.66 -5.44 5.18
C VAL A 109 8.11 -4.06 4.84
N LEU A 110 7.66 -3.28 5.84
CA LEU A 110 7.25 -1.89 5.62
C LEU A 110 8.41 -1.04 5.11
N ALA A 111 9.60 -1.18 5.67
CA ALA A 111 10.78 -0.43 5.21
C ALA A 111 11.17 -0.80 3.76
N GLU A 112 11.04 -2.07 3.40
CA GLU A 112 11.20 -2.50 2.01
C GLU A 112 10.14 -1.88 1.10
N LEU A 113 8.85 -1.92 1.49
CA LEU A 113 7.75 -1.32 0.72
C LEU A 113 7.92 0.21 0.54
N PHE A 114 8.40 0.91 1.57
CA PHE A 114 8.71 2.34 1.46
C PHE A 114 9.85 2.61 0.47
N SER A 115 10.88 1.76 0.46
CA SER A 115 11.97 1.86 -0.52
C SER A 115 11.52 1.53 -1.95
N MET A 116 10.49 0.68 -2.12
CA MET A 116 9.94 0.35 -3.44
C MET A 116 9.09 1.46 -4.05
N SER A 117 8.60 2.39 -3.23
CA SER A 117 7.83 3.57 -3.66
C SER A 117 8.69 4.82 -3.89
N GLU A 118 10.01 4.66 -3.95
CA GLU A 118 10.98 5.73 -4.23
C GLU A 118 11.20 5.97 -5.74
#